data_AF-A0A9Q3I032-F1
#
_entry.id   AF-A0A9Q3I032-F1
#
_cell.length_a   1.000
_cell.length_b   1.000
_cell.length_c   1.000
_cell.angle_alpha   90.00
_cell.angle_beta   90.00
_cell.angle_gamma   90.00
#
_symmetry.space_group_name_H-M   'P 1'
#
loop_
_entity.id
_entity.type
_entity.pdbx_description
1 polymer ?
#
loop_
_entity_poly.entity_id
_entity_poly.type
_entity_poly.pdbx_seq_one_letter_code
_entity_poly.pdbx_strand_id
1 'polypeptide(L)'
;MIHIQEPSNPWEVVHMDWVTALPPGGYKSYNEFLVIVDIFSKTPVFLPCHKDETAIDIALLIWNRVKSHTGLFRNIIIDRDPKFRSALWTNLHKPLGTKLSFSTSLHPQTDGLAEIIIQILEDMIRRFCAYGLELKDSDGFTHD
;
A
#
# COMPACT_ATOMS: atom_id res chain seq x y z
N MET A 1 -14.52 5.22 16.21
CA MET A 1 -13.44 6.17 15.91
C MET A 1 -12.12 5.48 16.24
N ILE A 2 -11.22 5.31 15.26
CA ILE A 2 -9.92 4.67 15.50
C ILE A 2 -8.93 5.77 15.85
N HIS A 3 -8.48 5.82 17.10
CA HIS A 3 -7.39 6.70 17.51
C HIS A 3 -6.07 6.02 17.13
N ILE A 4 -5.40 6.52 16.09
CA ILE A 4 -4.07 6.05 15.70
C ILE A 4 -3.08 6.87 16.51
N GLN A 5 -2.35 6.21 17.41
CA GLN A 5 -1.24 6.84 18.11
C GLN A 5 -0.12 7.13 17.11
N GLU A 6 0.47 8.32 17.18
CA GLU A 6 1.63 8.67 16.34
C GLU A 6 2.76 7.65 16.58
N PRO A 7 3.28 6.99 15.52
CA PRO A 7 4.35 6.01 15.66
C PRO A 7 5.61 6.68 16.19
N SER A 8 6.41 5.95 16.97
CA SER A 8 7.69 6.45 17.47
C SER A 8 8.89 5.94 16.66
N ASN A 9 8.69 4.86 15.90
CA ASN A 9 9.72 4.28 15.04
C ASN A 9 9.18 4.03 13.61
N PRO A 10 10.07 4.03 12.59
CA PRO A 10 9.72 3.60 11.25
C PRO A 10 9.06 2.23 11.23
N TRP A 11 8.05 2.06 10.37
CA TRP A 11 7.34 0.80 10.11
C TRP A 11 6.52 0.25 11.28
N GLU A 12 6.33 1.00 12.37
CA GLU A 12 5.44 0.56 13.45
C GLU A 12 3.97 0.59 13.02
N VAL A 13 3.58 1.65 12.31
CA VAL A 13 2.21 1.85 11.84
C VAL A 13 2.27 2.12 10.33
N VAL A 14 1.58 1.29 9.57
CA VAL A 14 1.50 1.41 8.11
C VAL A 14 0.07 1.57 7.66
N HIS A 15 -0.14 2.33 6.60
CA HIS A 15 -1.40 2.43 5.88
C HIS A 15 -1.27 1.72 4.54
N MET A 16 -2.16 0.77 4.25
CA MET A 16 -2.18 0.06 2.98
C MET A 16 -3.47 0.32 2.23
N ASP A 17 -3.35 0.46 0.91
CA ASP A 17 -4.49 0.68 0.01
C ASP A 17 -4.22 0.11 -1.40
N TRP A 18 -5.27 -0.14 -2.15
CA TRP A 18 -5.21 -0.70 -3.49
C TRP A 18 -5.35 0.37 -4.57
N VAL A 19 -4.42 0.38 -5.51
CA VAL A 19 -4.60 1.08 -6.79
C VAL A 19 -5.05 0.07 -7.83
N THR A 20 -6.35 0.06 -8.08
CA THR A 20 -7.02 -0.94 -8.93
C THR A 20 -7.32 -0.41 -10.33
N ALA A 21 -7.80 -1.29 -11.21
CA ALA A 21 -8.28 -0.94 -12.56
C ALA A 21 -7.23 -0.24 -13.43
N LEU A 22 -5.97 -0.68 -13.32
CA LEU A 22 -4.89 -0.22 -14.18
C LEU A 22 -4.83 -1.06 -15.46
N PRO A 23 -4.43 -0.47 -16.60
CA PRO A 23 -4.10 -1.26 -17.77
C PRO A 23 -2.95 -2.23 -17.46
N PRO A 24 -2.96 -3.47 -17.98
CA PRO A 24 -1.86 -4.41 -17.79
C PRO A 24 -0.52 -3.83 -18.28
N GLY A 25 0.48 -3.79 -17.41
CA GLY A 25 1.76 -3.13 -17.66
C GLY A 25 2.98 -4.03 -17.48
N GLY A 26 4.02 -3.78 -18.28
CA GLY A 26 5.31 -4.48 -18.23
C GLY A 26 5.26 -5.95 -18.67
N TYR A 27 6.41 -6.64 -18.58
CA TYR A 27 6.55 -8.03 -19.04
C TYR A 27 5.71 -9.06 -18.27
N LYS A 28 5.28 -8.71 -17.04
CA LYS A 28 4.42 -9.56 -16.19
C LYS A 28 2.94 -9.18 -16.26
N SER A 29 2.60 -8.12 -17.02
CA SER A 29 1.22 -7.67 -17.21
C SER A 29 0.47 -7.42 -15.90
N TYR A 30 1.13 -6.79 -14.92
CA TYR A 30 0.50 -6.39 -13.66
C TYR A 30 -0.59 -5.34 -13.92
N ASN A 31 -1.69 -5.42 -13.17
CA ASN A 31 -2.89 -4.59 -13.39
C ASN A 31 -3.46 -3.97 -12.11
N GLU A 32 -2.75 -4.13 -10.99
CA GLU A 32 -3.09 -3.59 -9.68
C GLU A 32 -1.78 -3.30 -8.92
N PHE A 33 -1.81 -2.34 -8.01
CA PHE A 33 -0.74 -2.16 -7.01
C PHE A 33 -1.33 -2.21 -5.60
N LEU A 34 -0.63 -2.87 -4.70
CA LEU A 34 -0.74 -2.62 -3.27
C LEU A 34 0.23 -1.49 -2.89
N VAL A 35 -0.30 -0.40 -2.35
CA VAL A 35 0.49 0.70 -1.81
C VAL A 35 0.58 0.51 -0.30
N ILE A 36 1.79 0.60 0.26
CA ILE A 36 2.03 0.56 1.69
C ILE A 36 2.81 1.81 2.07
N VAL A 37 2.28 2.63 2.96
CA VAL A 37 2.91 3.86 3.42
C VAL A 37 3.27 3.71 4.90
N ASP A 38 4.55 3.91 5.22
CA ASP A 38 4.97 4.08 6.61
C ASP A 38 4.51 5.44 7.12
N ILE A 39 3.77 5.45 8.23
CA ILE A 39 3.25 6.69 8.81
C ILE A 39 4.35 7.51 9.46
N PHE A 40 5.42 6.88 9.96
CA PHE A 40 6.50 7.63 10.59
C PHE A 40 7.34 8.38 9.54
N SER A 41 7.91 7.66 8.56
CA SER A 41 8.80 8.26 7.57
C SER A 41 8.09 8.86 6.35
N LYS A 42 6.79 8.62 6.21
CA LYS A 42 6.00 8.94 5.00
C LYS A 42 6.51 8.25 3.73
N THR A 43 7.29 7.18 3.89
CA THR A 43 7.86 6.43 2.76
C THR A 43 6.83 5.47 2.18
N PRO A 44 6.55 5.55 0.87
CA PRO A 44 5.69 4.58 0.20
C PRO A 44 6.47 3.39 -0.34
N VAL A 45 5.81 2.25 -0.41
CA VAL A 45 6.24 1.04 -1.12
C VAL A 45 5.12 0.61 -2.06
N PHE A 46 5.47 0.41 -3.32
CA PHE A 46 4.57 -0.05 -4.36
C PHE A 46 4.84 -1.52 -4.65
N LEU A 47 3.83 -2.36 -4.46
CA LEU A 47 3.90 -3.78 -4.76
C LEU A 47 2.99 -4.06 -5.96
N PRO A 48 3.54 -4.24 -7.18
CA PRO A 48 2.74 -4.61 -8.34
C PRO A 48 2.21 -6.03 -8.19
N CYS A 49 0.94 -6.21 -8.52
CA CYS A 49 0.22 -7.48 -8.37
C CYS A 49 -0.86 -7.63 -9.45
N HIS A 50 -1.51 -8.79 -9.44
CA HIS A 50 -2.69 -9.04 -10.26
C HIS A 50 -3.96 -8.96 -9.42
N LYS A 51 -5.03 -8.41 -10.02
CA LYS A 51 -6.34 -8.23 -9.37
C LYS A 51 -6.92 -9.52 -8.78
N ASP A 52 -6.63 -10.65 -9.40
CA ASP A 52 -7.10 -11.99 -9.06
C ASP A 52 -6.20 -12.72 -8.04
N GLU A 53 -5.13 -12.08 -7.55
CA GLU A 53 -4.32 -12.62 -6.46
C GLU A 53 -5.16 -12.87 -5.21
N THR A 54 -4.97 -14.04 -4.61
CA THR A 54 -5.67 -14.44 -3.40
C THR A 54 -5.09 -13.74 -2.18
N ALA A 55 -5.81 -13.78 -1.05
CA ALA A 55 -5.26 -13.26 0.21
C ALA A 55 -3.91 -13.91 0.58
N ILE A 56 -3.66 -15.18 0.22
CA ILE A 56 -2.38 -15.85 0.50
C ILE A 56 -1.26 -15.23 -0.34
N ASP A 57 -1.51 -14.99 -1.62
CA ASP A 57 -0.54 -14.42 -2.54
C ASP A 57 -0.11 -13.03 -2.06
N ILE A 58 -1.07 -12.21 -1.62
CA ILE A 58 -0.78 -10.90 -1.04
C ILE A 58 0.04 -11.01 0.26
N ALA A 59 -0.25 -12.00 1.12
CA ALA A 59 0.54 -12.22 2.34
C ALA A 59 1.99 -12.51 2.04
N LEU A 60 2.22 -13.41 1.08
CA LEU A 60 3.55 -13.80 0.65
C LEU A 60 4.27 -12.63 -0.01
N LEU A 61 3.57 -11.85 -0.83
CA LEU A 61 4.11 -10.66 -1.48
C LEU A 61 4.62 -9.65 -0.45
N ILE A 62 3.81 -9.30 0.55
CA ILE A 62 4.18 -8.37 1.63
C ILE A 62 5.35 -8.94 2.46
N TRP A 63 5.28 -10.23 2.81
CA TRP A 63 6.32 -10.87 3.62
C TRP A 63 7.68 -10.84 2.94
N ASN A 64 7.71 -11.23 1.66
CA ASN A 64 8.95 -11.35 0.89
C ASN A 64 9.55 -9.99 0.52
N ARG A 65 8.71 -9.00 0.18
CA ARG A 65 9.17 -7.72 -0.34
C ARG A 65 9.39 -6.65 0.73
N VAL A 66 8.58 -6.65 1.79
CA VAL A 66 8.56 -5.55 2.76
C VAL A 66 9.10 -6.00 4.10
N LYS A 67 8.46 -7.00 4.73
CA LYS A 67 8.77 -7.38 6.11
C LYS A 67 10.19 -7.89 6.31
N SER A 68 10.80 -8.48 5.28
CA SER A 68 12.21 -8.89 5.28
C SER A 68 13.19 -7.72 5.50
N HIS A 69 12.81 -6.50 5.08
CA HIS A 69 13.66 -5.31 5.18
C HIS A 69 13.22 -4.34 6.30
N THR A 70 11.92 -4.35 6.65
CA THR A 70 11.32 -3.36 7.56
C THR A 70 11.01 -3.92 8.96
N GLY A 71 11.00 -5.24 9.11
CA GLY A 71 10.51 -5.89 10.33
C GLY A 71 8.98 -6.03 10.38
N LEU A 72 8.45 -6.31 11.58
CA LEU A 72 7.02 -6.53 11.80
C LEU A 72 6.29 -5.22 12.11
N PHE A 73 5.17 -5.01 11.44
CA PHE A 73 4.26 -3.91 11.72
C PHE A 73 3.53 -4.15 13.05
N ARG A 74 3.44 -3.12 13.90
CA ARG A 74 2.61 -3.17 15.13
C ARG A 74 1.14 -2.93 14.80
N ASN A 75 0.85 -2.04 13.85
CA ASN A 75 -0.51 -1.73 13.42
C ASN A 75 -0.56 -1.55 11.90
N ILE A 76 -1.58 -2.14 11.28
CA ILE A 76 -1.87 -2.00 9.86
C ILE A 76 -3.22 -1.33 9.74
N ILE A 77 -3.24 -0.16 9.12
CA ILE A 77 -4.46 0.53 8.72
C ILE A 77 -4.76 0.10 7.30
N ILE A 78 -5.94 -0.44 7.07
CA ILE A 78 -6.38 -0.99 5.78
C ILE A 78 -7.83 -0.61 5.55
N ASP A 79 -8.19 -0.49 4.29
CA ASP A 79 -9.59 -0.35 3.88
C ASP A 79 -10.39 -1.64 4.17
N ARG A 80 -11.67 -1.64 3.82
CA ARG A 80 -12.56 -2.78 4.09
C ARG A 80 -12.59 -3.81 2.95
N ASP A 81 -11.56 -3.87 2.11
CA ASP A 81 -11.50 -4.83 1.01
C ASP A 81 -11.64 -6.28 1.53
N PRO A 82 -12.46 -7.13 0.87
CA PRO A 82 -12.64 -8.53 1.26
C PRO A 82 -11.33 -9.33 1.36
N LYS A 83 -10.31 -9.02 0.55
CA LYS A 83 -8.98 -9.67 0.59
C LYS A 83 -8.35 -9.51 1.98
N PHE A 84 -8.48 -8.32 2.56
CA PHE A 84 -7.96 -7.97 3.89
C PHE A 84 -8.82 -8.43 5.06
N ARG A 85 -10.11 -8.69 4.83
CA ARG A 85 -11.04 -9.19 5.85
C ARG A 85 -11.09 -10.72 5.92
N SER A 86 -10.27 -11.40 5.13
CA SER A 86 -10.20 -12.86 5.13
C SER A 86 -9.79 -13.42 6.50
N ALA A 87 -10.30 -14.61 6.84
CA ALA A 87 -9.89 -15.32 8.05
C ALA A 87 -8.36 -15.56 8.07
N LEU A 88 -7.76 -15.68 6.88
CA LEU A 88 -6.32 -15.78 6.71
C LEU A 88 -5.59 -14.58 7.31
N TRP A 89 -6.01 -13.36 6.97
CA TRP A 89 -5.37 -12.13 7.46
C TRP A 89 -5.40 -12.04 8.98
N THR A 90 -6.57 -12.33 9.56
CA THR A 90 -6.74 -12.30 11.01
C THR A 90 -5.88 -13.36 11.69
N ASN A 91 -5.87 -14.59 11.16
CA ASN A 91 -5.09 -15.70 11.72
C ASN A 91 -3.58 -15.53 11.53
N LEU A 92 -3.14 -14.85 10.46
CA LEU A 92 -1.73 -14.55 10.21
C LEU A 92 -1.19 -13.49 11.18
N HIS A 93 -1.97 -12.43 11.42
CA HIS A 93 -1.50 -11.28 12.22
C HIS A 93 -1.68 -11.46 13.72
N LYS A 94 -2.65 -12.28 14.16
CA LYS A 94 -2.88 -12.60 15.58
C LYS A 94 -1.62 -13.12 16.31
N PRO A 95 -0.88 -14.14 15.83
CA PRO A 95 0.34 -14.61 16.49
C PRO A 95 1.51 -13.63 16.38
N LEU A 96 1.51 -12.76 15.37
CA LEU A 96 2.55 -11.72 15.19
C LEU A 96 2.35 -10.52 16.12
N GLY A 97 1.23 -10.45 16.85
CA GLY A 97 0.88 -9.30 17.68
C GLY A 97 0.55 -8.05 16.87
N THR A 98 0.37 -8.16 15.55
CA THR A 98 0.00 -7.03 14.68
C THR A 98 -1.49 -6.74 14.83
N LYS A 99 -1.83 -5.49 15.16
CA LYS A 99 -3.21 -5.01 15.16
C LYS A 99 -3.65 -4.68 13.73
N LEU A 100 -4.84 -5.14 13.35
CA LEU A 100 -5.50 -4.74 12.10
C LEU A 100 -6.55 -3.67 12.44
N SER A 101 -6.42 -2.49 11.83
CA SER A 101 -7.30 -1.34 12.02
C SER A 101 -8.01 -1.05 10.70
N PHE A 102 -9.29 -1.42 10.59
CA PHE A 102 -10.06 -1.20 9.37
C PHE A 102 -10.60 0.23 9.33
N SER A 103 -10.23 1.01 8.31
CA SER A 103 -10.76 2.36 8.13
C SER A 103 -12.29 2.31 7.96
N THR A 104 -12.99 3.29 8.53
CA THR A 104 -14.39 3.57 8.20
C THR A 104 -14.37 4.59 7.08
N SER A 105 -15.05 4.30 5.97
CA SER A 105 -15.26 5.23 4.86
C SER A 105 -15.50 6.65 5.38
N LEU A 106 -14.57 7.55 5.05
CA LEU A 106 -14.48 8.95 5.47
C LEU A 106 -14.50 9.12 6.99
N HIS A 107 -13.40 9.56 7.59
CA HIS A 107 -13.34 10.75 8.45
C HIS A 107 -11.89 10.90 8.94
N PRO A 108 -11.17 11.93 8.47
CA PRO A 108 -9.79 12.16 8.86
C PRO A 108 -9.80 12.65 10.30
N GLN A 109 -9.40 11.79 11.24
CA GLN A 109 -8.89 12.30 12.50
C GLN A 109 -7.63 11.55 12.89
N THR A 110 -6.62 12.36 13.19
CA THR A 110 -5.22 12.09 13.56
C THR A 110 -4.19 11.78 12.47
N ASP A 111 -4.53 11.33 11.25
CA ASP A 111 -3.51 11.05 10.22
C ASP A 111 -3.94 11.34 8.78
N GLY A 112 -4.56 12.50 8.57
CA GLY A 112 -4.97 12.95 7.24
C GLY A 112 -3.79 13.05 6.25
N LEU A 113 -2.54 13.16 6.73
CA LEU A 113 -1.36 13.18 5.87
C LEU A 113 -1.11 11.83 5.19
N ALA A 114 -1.23 10.71 5.89
CA ALA A 114 -1.06 9.40 5.26
C ALA A 114 -2.17 9.12 4.24
N GLU A 115 -3.40 9.53 4.54
CA GLU A 115 -4.53 9.46 3.60
C GLU A 115 -4.29 10.33 2.36
N ILE A 116 -3.85 11.58 2.54
CA ILE A 116 -3.49 12.48 1.44
C ILE A 116 -2.35 11.89 0.60
N ILE A 117 -1.32 11.32 1.22
CA ILE A 117 -0.19 10.70 0.52
C ILE A 117 -0.70 9.53 -0.33
N ILE A 118 -1.49 8.62 0.24
CA ILE A 118 -2.04 7.51 -0.52
C ILE A 118 -2.87 7.99 -1.70
N GLN A 119 -3.76 8.97 -1.50
CA GLN A 119 -4.56 9.56 -2.58
C GLN A 119 -3.70 10.17 -3.68
N ILE A 120 -2.66 10.95 -3.33
CA ILE A 120 -1.73 11.54 -4.30
C ILE A 120 -1.00 10.44 -5.09
N LEU A 121 -0.56 9.39 -4.41
CA LEU A 121 0.16 8.28 -5.04
C LEU A 121 -0.73 7.46 -5.95
N GLU A 122 -1.98 7.21 -5.54
CA GLU A 122 -3.00 6.55 -6.38
C GLU A 122 -3.24 7.37 -7.65
N ASP A 123 -3.51 8.66 -7.50
CA ASP A 123 -3.75 9.58 -8.62
C ASP A 123 -2.54 9.63 -9.56
N MET A 124 -1.34 9.67 -9.01
CA MET A 124 -0.08 9.66 -9.77
C MET A 124 0.05 8.38 -10.59
N ILE A 125 -0.16 7.20 -9.98
CA ILE A 125 -0.09 5.91 -10.69
C ILE A 125 -1.14 5.83 -11.79
N ARG A 126 -2.39 6.20 -11.49
CA ARG A 126 -3.48 6.17 -12.48
C ARG A 126 -3.16 7.05 -13.68
N ARG A 127 -2.68 8.29 -13.44
CA ARG A 127 -2.29 9.21 -14.50
C ARG A 127 -1.09 8.68 -15.29
N PHE A 128 -0.09 8.16 -14.60
CA PHE A 128 1.09 7.59 -15.23
C PHE A 128 0.72 6.43 -16.18
N CYS A 129 -0.11 5.50 -15.72
CA CYS A 129 -0.60 4.38 -16.52
C CYS A 129 -1.53 4.82 -17.65
N ALA A 130 -2.34 5.86 -17.47
CA ALA A 130 -3.29 6.33 -18.49
C ALA A 130 -2.61 7.14 -19.61
N TYR A 131 -1.64 7.99 -19.26
CA TYR A 131 -1.00 8.90 -20.20
C TYR A 131 0.35 8.37 -20.72
N GLY A 132 0.80 7.21 -20.24
CA GLY A 132 2.05 6.58 -20.69
C GLY A 132 3.26 7.50 -20.50
N LEU A 133 3.28 8.25 -19.38
CA LEU A 133 4.42 9.12 -19.08
C LEU A 133 5.66 8.25 -19.04
N GLU A 134 6.60 8.45 -19.94
CA GLU A 134 7.89 7.77 -19.87
C GLU A 134 8.68 8.46 -18.76
N LEU A 135 9.03 7.73 -17.69
CA LEU A 135 10.07 8.20 -16.79
C LEU A 135 11.34 8.26 -17.63
N LYS A 136 11.93 9.45 -17.69
CA LYS A 136 13.20 9.65 -18.36
C LYS A 136 14.23 8.74 -17.69
N ASP A 137 14.71 7.75 -18.43
CA ASP A 137 15.99 7.12 -18.13
C ASP A 137 17.07 8.23 -18.09
N SER A 138 18.18 7.98 -17.41
CA SER A 138 19.19 8.92 -16.90
C SER A 138 19.77 10.00 -17.84
N ASP A 139 19.30 10.13 -19.07
CA ASP A 139 19.85 11.01 -20.11
C ASP A 139 18.89 12.15 -20.46
N GLY A 140 19.07 13.30 -19.79
CA GLY A 140 19.07 14.65 -20.38
C GLY A 140 17.81 15.22 -21.08
N PHE A 141 17.61 16.54 -20.99
CA PHE A 141 16.53 17.29 -21.66
C PHE A 141 16.70 17.34 -23.19
N THR A 142 15.62 17.08 -23.93
CA THR A 142 15.36 17.70 -25.23
C THR A 142 13.92 18.20 -25.20
N HIS A 143 13.77 19.51 -25.29
CA HIS A 143 12.52 20.17 -25.62
C HIS A 143 12.36 20.11 -27.13
N ASP A 144 11.19 19.69 -27.59
CA ASP A 144 10.61 20.19 -28.83
C ASP A 144 9.33 20.95 -28.47
#